data_AF-A0A3D1DH37-F1
#
_entry.id   AF-A0A3D1DH37-F1
#
_cell.length_a   1.000
_cell.length_b   1.000
_cell.length_c   1.000
_cell.angle_alpha   90.00
_cell.angle_beta   90.00
_cell.angle_gamma   90.00
#
_symmetry.space_group_name_H-M   'P 1'
#
loop_
_entity.id
_entity.type
_entity.pdbx_description
1 polymer ?
#
loop_
_entity_poly.entity_id
_entity_poly.type
_entity_poly.pdbx_seq_one_letter_code
_entity_poly.pdbx_strand_id
1 'polypeptide(L)'
;PWKTLKLPDDPKFQNASAGCAQRYDLPNGDILLPIYYRRRDQTEHRVTVCRCRFDGKTLKFVEHGDELELPPAEKHGDGFSEPSITRFNGRFYMTLRTVKFGYVTTSRDGLHFGPLKKWTFDNGADLGSYNTQQHWVTHSDGLFLVYTRRGLNNDHVIRHRAPLVIAEVDPRRVVVKRQSERILVPERGTRLGNFGMTDVSPTETWITTVEWMQPVGVTKYGSDNSVFVAKLIWNRPNRASIVGRKADRATPNSKPRVVGN
;
A
#
# COMPACT_ATOMS: atom_id res chain seq x y z
N PRO A 1 -4.78 25.49 -8.02
CA PRO A 1 -3.66 25.34 -7.06
C PRO A 1 -3.90 24.11 -6.17
N TRP A 2 -2.87 23.35 -5.85
CA TRP A 2 -2.97 22.23 -4.90
C TRP A 2 -3.17 22.79 -3.46
N LYS A 3 -3.83 22.01 -2.59
CA LYS A 3 -4.08 22.37 -1.18
C LYS A 3 -3.65 21.23 -0.27
N THR A 4 -3.11 21.57 0.90
CA THR A 4 -2.81 20.59 1.95
C THR A 4 -4.08 20.21 2.73
N LEU A 5 -4.14 18.95 3.18
CA LEU A 5 -5.11 18.54 4.18
C LEU A 5 -4.79 19.26 5.50
N LYS A 6 -5.77 19.95 6.07
CA LYS A 6 -5.65 20.51 7.42
C LYS A 6 -5.91 19.41 8.43
N LEU A 7 -4.88 19.03 9.18
CA LEU A 7 -4.99 18.16 10.36
C LEU A 7 -5.36 18.98 11.60
N PRO A 8 -5.82 18.36 12.69
CA PRO A 8 -6.00 19.03 13.97
C PRO A 8 -4.74 19.77 14.42
N ASP A 9 -4.92 20.90 15.10
CA ASP A 9 -3.82 21.68 15.69
C ASP A 9 -3.29 20.99 16.96
N ASP A 10 -2.71 19.81 16.76
CA ASP A 10 -2.07 18.98 17.77
C ASP A 10 -0.57 18.89 17.42
N PRO A 11 0.35 19.20 18.37
CA PRO A 11 1.79 19.09 18.16
C PRO A 11 2.26 17.75 17.56
N LYS A 12 1.54 16.64 17.79
CA LYS A 12 1.89 15.33 17.21
C LYS A 12 1.78 15.28 15.69
N PHE A 13 0.91 16.09 15.08
CA PHE A 13 0.69 16.10 13.64
C PHE A 13 1.54 17.13 12.88
N GLN A 14 2.41 17.88 13.58
CA GLN A 14 3.28 18.87 12.93
C GLN A 14 4.34 18.27 11.99
N ASN A 15 4.60 16.97 12.11
CA ASN A 15 5.39 16.19 11.17
C ASN A 15 4.59 14.94 10.78
N ALA A 16 3.62 15.13 9.89
CA ALA A 16 2.75 14.08 9.36
C ALA A 16 2.89 13.99 7.83
N SER A 17 2.83 12.76 7.31
CA SER A 17 2.97 12.48 5.88
C SER A 17 2.05 11.32 5.47
N ALA A 18 1.53 11.41 4.24
CA ALA A 18 0.87 10.33 3.52
C ALA A 18 1.76 9.79 2.38
N GLY A 19 3.07 10.05 2.44
CA GLY A 19 4.03 9.61 1.43
C GLY A 19 4.01 8.09 1.29
N CYS A 20 3.86 7.61 0.05
CA CYS A 20 3.85 6.18 -0.26
C CYS A 20 2.77 5.37 0.46
N ALA A 21 1.72 6.06 0.92
CA ALA A 21 0.57 5.41 1.52
C ALA A 21 -0.39 4.89 0.43
N GLN A 22 -1.11 3.83 0.73
CA GLN A 22 -2.29 3.40 -0.04
C GLN A 22 -3.53 3.68 0.80
N ARG A 23 -4.40 4.57 0.29
CA ARG A 23 -5.69 4.92 0.91
C ARG A 23 -6.79 3.97 0.46
N TYR A 24 -7.93 4.01 1.16
CA TYR A 24 -9.14 3.31 0.75
C TYR A 24 -10.34 4.26 0.73
N ASP A 25 -11.13 4.21 -0.35
CA ASP A 25 -12.30 5.06 -0.53
C ASP A 25 -13.56 4.24 -0.13
N LEU A 26 -14.30 4.74 0.86
CA LEU A 26 -15.49 4.08 1.42
C LEU A 26 -16.69 4.24 0.48
N PRO A 27 -17.69 3.33 0.53
CA PRO A 27 -18.89 3.42 -0.31
C PRO A 27 -19.71 4.70 -0.13
N ASN A 28 -19.59 5.37 1.02
CA ASN A 28 -20.25 6.64 1.30
C ASN A 28 -19.46 7.87 0.81
N GLY A 29 -18.32 7.67 0.12
CA GLY A 29 -17.45 8.74 -0.38
C GLY A 29 -16.45 9.30 0.64
N ASP A 30 -16.49 8.85 1.90
CA ASP A 30 -15.42 9.16 2.85
C ASP A 30 -14.14 8.39 2.46
N ILE A 31 -12.98 8.91 2.85
CA ILE A 31 -11.66 8.38 2.50
C ILE A 31 -10.95 7.97 3.78
N LEU A 32 -10.46 6.75 3.83
CA LEU A 32 -9.52 6.28 4.84
C LEU A 32 -8.11 6.54 4.34
N LEU A 33 -7.49 7.61 4.84
CA LEU A 33 -6.14 8.03 4.49
C LEU A 33 -5.19 7.63 5.63
N PRO A 34 -4.40 6.56 5.47
CA PRO A 34 -3.39 6.24 6.46
C PRO A 34 -2.23 7.22 6.34
N ILE A 35 -1.79 7.74 7.48
CA ILE A 35 -0.66 8.66 7.61
C ILE A 35 0.34 8.08 8.59
N TYR A 36 1.61 8.48 8.44
CA TYR A 36 2.61 8.31 9.47
C TYR A 36 3.06 9.67 9.97
N TYR A 37 3.28 9.79 11.26
CA TYR A 37 3.55 11.06 11.92
C TYR A 37 4.44 10.87 13.13
N ARG A 38 5.07 11.95 13.58
CA ARG A 38 5.80 11.99 14.84
C ARG A 38 5.75 13.40 15.41
N ARG A 39 5.88 13.51 16.73
CA ARG A 39 6.24 14.80 17.32
C ARG A 39 7.66 15.17 16.89
N ARG A 40 7.95 16.47 16.80
CA ARG A 40 9.27 16.96 16.36
C ARG A 40 10.41 16.58 17.32
N ASP A 41 10.11 16.36 18.59
CA ASP A 41 11.02 15.90 19.64
C ASP A 41 11.19 14.37 19.67
N GLN A 42 10.52 13.63 18.78
CA GLN A 42 10.58 12.17 18.71
C GLN A 42 11.23 11.71 17.41
N THR A 43 11.92 10.58 17.48
CA THR A 43 12.56 9.93 16.33
C THR A 43 11.60 8.97 15.61
N GLU A 44 10.81 8.23 16.38
CA GLU A 44 9.92 7.18 15.90
C GLU A 44 8.61 7.74 15.35
N HIS A 45 8.24 7.29 14.16
CA HIS A 45 6.93 7.53 13.59
C HIS A 45 5.90 6.56 14.16
N ARG A 46 4.70 7.08 14.34
CA ARG A 46 3.45 6.37 14.59
C ARG A 46 2.63 6.36 13.31
N VAL A 47 1.69 5.43 13.20
CA VAL A 47 0.72 5.38 12.11
C VAL A 47 -0.70 5.54 12.66
N THR A 48 -1.52 6.33 11.98
CA THR A 48 -2.96 6.36 12.21
C THR A 48 -3.70 6.44 10.88
N VAL A 49 -5.00 6.15 10.88
CA VAL A 49 -5.87 6.33 9.72
C VAL A 49 -6.76 7.54 9.97
N CYS A 50 -6.62 8.56 9.12
CA CYS A 50 -7.57 9.66 9.10
C CYS A 50 -8.79 9.28 8.26
N ARG A 51 -10.00 9.42 8.80
CA ARG A 51 -11.21 9.48 7.99
C ARG A 51 -11.37 10.91 7.49
N CYS A 52 -11.37 11.07 6.18
CA CYS A 52 -11.52 12.34 5.51
C CYS A 52 -12.80 12.36 4.68
N ARG A 53 -13.38 13.54 4.49
CA ARG A 53 -14.52 13.75 3.60
C ARG A 53 -14.13 14.64 2.44
N PHE A 54 -14.48 14.26 1.22
CA PHE A 54 -14.24 15.06 0.03
C PHE A 54 -15.55 15.65 -0.49
N ASP A 55 -15.61 16.98 -0.63
CA ASP A 55 -16.79 17.70 -1.13
C ASP A 55 -16.72 18.03 -2.63
N GLY A 56 -15.85 17.34 -3.38
CA GLY A 56 -15.55 17.64 -4.80
C GLY A 56 -14.49 18.72 -5.00
N LYS A 57 -14.13 19.47 -3.94
CA LYS A 57 -13.11 20.54 -4.01
C LYS A 57 -12.09 20.47 -2.88
N THR A 58 -12.50 20.06 -1.68
CA THR A 58 -11.71 20.12 -0.45
C THR A 58 -11.79 18.78 0.27
N LEU A 59 -10.62 18.24 0.60
CA LEU A 59 -10.50 17.10 1.52
C LEU A 59 -10.46 17.64 2.96
N LYS A 60 -11.43 17.24 3.77
CA LYS A 60 -11.57 17.67 5.17
C LYS A 60 -11.29 16.50 6.10
N PHE A 61 -10.45 16.71 7.10
CA PHE A 61 -10.29 15.78 8.21
C PHE A 61 -11.62 15.67 8.98
N VAL A 62 -12.01 14.46 9.36
CA VAL A 62 -13.19 14.20 10.20
C VAL A 62 -12.77 13.66 11.56
N GLU A 63 -12.00 12.57 11.56
CA GLU A 63 -11.45 11.94 12.76
C GLU A 63 -10.20 11.13 12.40
N HIS A 64 -9.49 10.61 13.40
CA HIS A 64 -8.48 9.57 13.21
C HIS A 64 -8.76 8.38 14.11
N GLY A 65 -8.34 7.20 13.66
CA GLY A 65 -8.44 5.96 14.41
C GLY A 65 -7.30 5.79 15.43
N ASP A 66 -6.98 4.53 15.73
CA ASP A 66 -5.94 4.18 16.68
C ASP A 66 -4.57 4.76 16.28
N GLU A 67 -3.74 5.04 17.29
CA GLU A 67 -2.36 5.45 17.11
C GLU A 67 -1.46 4.24 17.26
N LEU A 68 -1.01 3.69 16.13
CA LEU A 68 -0.18 2.50 16.09
C LEU A 68 1.30 2.87 16.25
N GLU A 69 1.96 2.23 17.21
CA GLU A 69 3.39 2.34 17.43
C GLU A 69 4.00 0.96 17.70
N LEU A 70 5.31 0.84 17.49
CA LEU A 70 6.02 -0.38 17.85
C LEU A 70 5.94 -0.58 19.38
N PRO A 71 5.61 -1.80 19.85
CA PRO A 71 5.66 -2.10 21.28
C PRO A 71 7.05 -1.76 21.86
N PRO A 72 7.15 -1.33 23.13
CA PRO A 72 8.42 -0.91 23.73
C PRO A 72 9.57 -1.92 23.54
N ALA A 73 9.30 -3.21 23.68
CA ALA A 73 10.28 -4.28 23.50
C ALA A 73 10.74 -4.48 22.04
N GLU A 74 9.97 -3.97 21.08
CA GLU A 74 10.28 -4.04 19.64
C GLU A 74 10.69 -2.69 19.07
N LYS A 75 10.89 -1.64 19.87
CA LYS A 75 11.30 -0.31 19.38
C LYS A 75 12.64 -0.36 18.65
N HIS A 76 12.68 0.21 17.45
CA HIS A 76 13.87 0.29 16.63
C HIS A 76 13.70 1.29 15.48
N GLY A 77 14.82 1.87 15.04
CA GLY A 77 14.86 2.72 13.86
C GLY A 77 13.92 3.93 13.95
N ASP A 78 13.16 4.15 12.88
CA ASP A 78 12.27 5.30 12.70
C ASP A 78 10.80 4.97 12.94
N GLY A 79 10.47 3.85 13.61
CA GLY A 79 9.10 3.44 13.89
C GLY A 79 8.34 2.92 12.66
N PHE A 80 7.03 3.13 12.63
CA PHE A 80 6.17 2.71 11.52
C PHE A 80 6.06 3.80 10.44
N SER A 81 6.20 3.43 9.17
CA SER A 81 6.01 4.35 8.05
C SER A 81 5.31 3.69 6.86
N GLU A 82 5.01 4.50 5.84
CA GLU A 82 4.51 4.08 4.52
C GLU A 82 3.36 3.04 4.58
N PRO A 83 2.26 3.35 5.29
CA PRO A 83 1.18 2.41 5.52
C PRO A 83 0.28 2.23 4.29
N SER A 84 -0.15 0.99 4.05
CA SER A 84 -1.10 0.69 2.96
C SER A 84 -2.31 -0.04 3.48
N ILE A 85 -3.50 0.52 3.27
CA ILE A 85 -4.77 -0.08 3.68
C ILE A 85 -5.53 -0.66 2.48
N THR A 86 -6.17 -1.81 2.69
CA THR A 86 -7.16 -2.38 1.78
C THR A 86 -8.32 -3.01 2.54
N ARG A 87 -9.40 -3.34 1.84
CA ARG A 87 -10.53 -4.11 2.35
C ARG A 87 -10.75 -5.35 1.48
N PHE A 88 -10.83 -6.52 2.11
CA PHE A 88 -11.13 -7.78 1.44
C PHE A 88 -12.05 -8.64 2.32
N ASN A 89 -13.11 -9.18 1.72
CA ASN A 89 -14.14 -9.98 2.39
C ASN A 89 -14.65 -9.36 3.71
N GLY A 90 -14.96 -8.06 3.67
CA GLY A 90 -15.52 -7.34 4.80
C GLY A 90 -14.53 -6.93 5.89
N ARG A 91 -13.25 -7.28 5.77
CA ARG A 91 -12.19 -6.95 6.75
C ARG A 91 -11.17 -5.99 6.13
N PHE A 92 -10.67 -5.06 6.92
CA PHE A 92 -9.56 -4.19 6.55
C PHE A 92 -8.22 -4.80 6.95
N TYR A 93 -7.21 -4.58 6.11
CA TYR A 93 -5.84 -4.99 6.33
C TYR A 93 -4.93 -3.79 6.11
N MET A 94 -3.94 -3.62 6.98
CA MET A 94 -2.96 -2.56 6.86
C MET A 94 -1.55 -3.13 6.95
N THR A 95 -0.69 -2.82 5.98
CA THR A 95 0.74 -3.07 6.10
C THR A 95 1.44 -1.89 6.73
N LEU A 96 2.51 -2.17 7.48
CA LEU A 96 3.34 -1.17 8.13
C LEU A 96 4.81 -1.48 7.82
N ARG A 97 5.55 -0.50 7.31
CA ARG A 97 7.00 -0.60 7.11
C ARG A 97 7.72 -0.28 8.42
N THR A 98 8.79 -1.03 8.70
CA THR A 98 9.82 -0.68 9.69
C THR A 98 11.21 -0.99 9.13
N VAL A 99 12.29 -0.67 9.84
CA VAL A 99 13.65 -0.98 9.37
C VAL A 99 14.08 -2.43 9.60
N LYS A 100 13.40 -3.24 10.43
CA LYS A 100 13.75 -4.67 10.63
C LYS A 100 12.78 -5.66 10.00
N PHE A 101 11.47 -5.39 10.08
CA PHE A 101 10.43 -6.31 9.59
C PHE A 101 9.28 -5.55 8.90
N GLY A 102 8.60 -6.23 7.99
CA GLY A 102 7.26 -5.83 7.57
C GLY A 102 6.23 -6.28 8.61
N TYR A 103 5.26 -5.42 8.94
CA TYR A 103 4.15 -5.78 9.82
C TYR A 103 2.81 -5.67 9.08
N VAL A 104 1.82 -6.35 9.64
CA VAL A 104 0.42 -6.31 9.23
C VAL A 104 -0.48 -6.28 10.45
N THR A 105 -1.57 -5.52 10.35
CA THR A 105 -2.68 -5.57 11.29
C THR A 105 -4.00 -5.54 10.53
N THR A 106 -5.11 -5.78 11.22
CA THR A 106 -6.43 -5.86 10.63
C THR A 106 -7.46 -5.11 11.45
N SER A 107 -8.52 -4.67 10.79
CA SER A 107 -9.62 -3.93 11.40
C SER A 107 -10.96 -4.38 10.80
N ARG A 108 -12.05 -4.13 11.53
CA ARG A 108 -13.42 -4.29 11.02
C ARG A 108 -13.95 -3.03 10.33
N ASP A 109 -13.48 -1.86 10.72
CA ASP A 109 -13.97 -0.54 10.29
C ASP A 109 -12.93 0.30 9.54
N GLY A 110 -11.65 -0.08 9.62
CA GLY A 110 -10.53 0.62 9.01
C GLY A 110 -9.98 1.78 9.84
N LEU A 111 -10.47 1.98 11.07
CA LEU A 111 -9.98 2.97 12.03
C LEU A 111 -9.41 2.32 13.30
N HIS A 112 -10.06 1.26 13.80
CA HIS A 112 -9.64 0.56 15.01
C HIS A 112 -8.99 -0.78 14.68
N PHE A 113 -7.68 -0.89 14.93
CA PHE A 113 -6.86 -2.01 14.48
C PHE A 113 -6.50 -2.93 15.62
N GLY A 114 -6.52 -4.24 15.32
CA GLY A 114 -6.12 -5.26 16.26
C GLY A 114 -4.60 -5.37 16.45
N PRO A 115 -4.14 -6.44 17.11
CA PRO A 115 -2.73 -6.69 17.38
C PRO A 115 -1.86 -6.67 16.12
N LEU A 116 -0.66 -6.12 16.27
CA LEU A 116 0.38 -6.11 15.24
C LEU A 116 0.94 -7.52 15.03
N LYS A 117 1.14 -7.90 13.77
CA LYS A 117 1.74 -9.18 13.39
C LYS A 117 2.91 -8.93 12.45
N LYS A 118 4.07 -9.54 12.72
CA LYS A 118 5.17 -9.61 11.75
C LYS A 118 4.75 -10.44 10.54
N TRP A 119 5.10 -9.98 9.35
CA TRP A 119 4.86 -10.75 8.15
C TRP A 119 5.63 -12.06 8.16
N THR A 120 4.93 -13.13 7.81
CA THR A 120 5.48 -14.47 7.68
C THR A 120 4.92 -15.12 6.43
N PHE A 121 5.66 -16.09 5.91
CA PHE A 121 5.13 -17.06 4.97
C PHE A 121 4.17 -18.04 5.66
N ASP A 122 3.40 -18.77 4.86
CA ASP A 122 2.47 -19.80 5.28
C ASP A 122 3.11 -20.99 6.01
N ASN A 123 4.43 -21.18 5.89
CA ASN A 123 5.21 -22.11 6.69
C ASN A 123 5.77 -21.51 7.99
N GLY A 124 5.45 -20.25 8.31
CA GLY A 124 5.88 -19.55 9.52
C GLY A 124 7.24 -18.84 9.41
N ALA A 125 7.99 -19.02 8.32
CA ALA A 125 9.26 -18.32 8.12
C ALA A 125 9.07 -16.80 7.96
N ASP A 126 10.07 -16.01 8.36
CA ASP A 126 10.11 -14.56 8.11
C ASP A 126 9.90 -14.26 6.63
N LEU A 127 9.08 -13.25 6.32
CA LEU A 127 8.88 -12.78 4.95
C LEU A 127 10.19 -12.21 4.38
N GLY A 128 11.04 -11.63 5.24
CA GLY A 128 12.30 -11.01 4.83
C GLY A 128 12.13 -9.62 4.21
N SER A 129 10.91 -9.07 4.20
CA SER A 129 10.60 -7.69 3.82
C SER A 129 10.98 -6.74 4.95
N TYR A 130 11.68 -5.66 4.62
CA TYR A 130 12.12 -4.65 5.58
C TYR A 130 12.49 -3.34 4.88
N ASN A 131 12.40 -2.23 5.59
CA ASN A 131 12.89 -0.92 5.19
C ASN A 131 12.39 -0.41 3.82
N THR A 132 11.22 -0.87 3.40
CA THR A 132 10.55 -0.52 2.14
C THR A 132 9.03 -0.58 2.31
N GLN A 133 8.31 0.28 1.58
CA GLN A 133 6.86 0.22 1.42
C GLN A 133 6.39 -1.15 0.91
N GLN A 134 5.13 -1.43 1.18
CA GLN A 134 4.38 -2.60 0.73
C GLN A 134 3.02 -2.10 0.24
N HIS A 135 2.48 -2.69 -0.83
CA HIS A 135 1.16 -2.34 -1.34
C HIS A 135 0.29 -3.57 -1.51
N TRP A 136 -1.01 -3.38 -1.30
CA TRP A 136 -2.02 -4.39 -1.55
C TRP A 136 -2.47 -4.33 -3.01
N VAL A 137 -2.60 -5.51 -3.61
CA VAL A 137 -3.40 -5.70 -4.82
C VAL A 137 -4.62 -6.51 -4.42
N THR A 138 -5.80 -5.96 -4.61
CA THR A 138 -7.06 -6.56 -4.15
C THR A 138 -7.94 -6.91 -5.33
N HIS A 139 -8.15 -8.21 -5.53
CA HIS A 139 -9.07 -8.76 -6.50
C HIS A 139 -10.34 -9.22 -5.77
N SER A 140 -11.50 -9.30 -6.44
CA SER A 140 -12.72 -9.86 -5.82
C SER A 140 -12.56 -11.30 -5.35
N ASP A 141 -11.61 -12.02 -5.95
CA ASP A 141 -11.40 -13.45 -5.75
C ASP A 141 -10.12 -13.75 -4.94
N GLY A 142 -9.34 -12.73 -4.57
CA GLY A 142 -8.06 -12.93 -3.89
C GLY A 142 -7.40 -11.65 -3.40
N LEU A 143 -6.55 -11.80 -2.39
CA LEU A 143 -5.77 -10.72 -1.81
C LEU A 143 -4.29 -10.98 -2.05
N PHE A 144 -3.56 -9.97 -2.51
CA PHE A 144 -2.16 -10.10 -2.90
C PHE A 144 -1.33 -8.98 -2.28
N LEU A 145 -0.08 -9.28 -1.96
CA LEU A 145 0.90 -8.35 -1.42
C LEU A 145 1.99 -8.11 -2.45
N VAL A 146 2.30 -6.85 -2.73
CA VAL A 146 3.45 -6.41 -3.53
C VAL A 146 4.51 -5.85 -2.59
N TYR A 147 5.72 -6.40 -2.67
CA TYR A 147 6.80 -6.12 -1.72
C TYR A 147 8.17 -6.48 -2.31
N THR A 148 9.22 -6.21 -1.54
CA THR A 148 10.59 -6.67 -1.82
C THR A 148 11.10 -7.40 -0.59
N ARG A 149 12.03 -8.35 -0.75
CA ARG A 149 12.58 -9.12 0.38
C ARG A 149 14.00 -9.62 0.11
N ARG A 150 14.68 -9.98 1.19
CA ARG A 150 15.94 -10.74 1.19
C ARG A 150 15.75 -12.14 0.60
N GLY A 151 16.86 -12.78 0.21
CA GLY A 151 16.85 -14.19 -0.22
C GLY A 151 16.26 -14.39 -1.62
N LEU A 152 16.48 -13.42 -2.50
CA LEU A 152 16.18 -13.47 -3.93
C LEU A 152 17.46 -13.28 -4.77
N ASN A 153 18.60 -13.69 -4.22
CA ASN A 153 19.94 -13.49 -4.80
C ASN A 153 20.27 -12.00 -5.04
N ASN A 154 19.87 -11.14 -4.12
CA ASN A 154 19.82 -9.69 -4.28
C ASN A 154 20.59 -8.94 -3.18
N ASP A 155 21.53 -9.60 -2.50
CA ASP A 155 22.29 -9.01 -1.38
C ASP A 155 23.18 -7.83 -1.81
N HIS A 156 23.50 -7.75 -3.11
CA HIS A 156 24.22 -6.63 -3.71
C HIS A 156 23.33 -5.39 -3.95
N VAL A 157 22.00 -5.54 -3.88
CA VAL A 157 21.05 -4.45 -4.02
C VAL A 157 20.83 -3.80 -2.67
N ILE A 158 21.03 -2.48 -2.59
CA ILE A 158 20.84 -1.72 -1.35
C ILE A 158 19.44 -1.96 -0.79
N ARG A 159 19.41 -2.47 0.45
CA ARG A 159 18.18 -2.80 1.20
C ARG A 159 17.29 -3.87 0.54
N HIS A 160 17.82 -4.66 -0.39
CA HIS A 160 17.09 -5.70 -1.12
C HIS A 160 15.83 -5.16 -1.82
N ARG A 161 15.85 -3.89 -2.25
CA ARG A 161 14.70 -3.19 -2.88
C ARG A 161 14.47 -3.55 -4.34
N ALA A 162 15.02 -4.67 -4.79
CA ALA A 162 14.74 -5.31 -6.06
C ALA A 162 15.09 -6.81 -5.90
N PRO A 163 14.39 -7.73 -6.57
CA PRO A 163 13.26 -7.50 -7.47
C PRO A 163 11.99 -7.07 -6.72
N LEU A 164 11.02 -6.52 -7.44
CA LEU A 164 9.66 -6.33 -6.92
C LEU A 164 8.88 -7.63 -7.12
N VAL A 165 8.29 -8.17 -6.06
CA VAL A 165 7.54 -9.42 -6.09
C VAL A 165 6.07 -9.22 -5.71
N ILE A 166 5.23 -10.12 -6.17
CA ILE A 166 3.84 -10.29 -5.74
C ILE A 166 3.63 -11.70 -5.22
N ALA A 167 2.80 -11.85 -4.19
CA ALA A 167 2.34 -13.16 -3.72
C ALA A 167 0.91 -13.06 -3.17
N GLU A 168 0.17 -14.15 -3.25
CA GLU A 168 -1.15 -14.27 -2.64
C GLU A 168 -1.03 -14.31 -1.11
N VAL A 169 -1.99 -13.68 -0.43
CA VAL A 169 -2.11 -13.66 1.02
C VAL A 169 -3.28 -14.54 1.43
N ASP A 170 -3.07 -15.41 2.42
CA ASP A 170 -4.19 -16.05 3.12
C ASP A 170 -4.83 -15.02 4.07
N PRO A 171 -6.06 -14.57 3.82
CA PRO A 171 -6.70 -13.51 4.61
C PRO A 171 -7.16 -13.98 6.00
N ARG A 172 -7.31 -15.29 6.21
CA ARG A 172 -7.71 -15.87 7.49
C ARG A 172 -6.51 -15.93 8.43
N ARG A 173 -5.40 -16.49 7.94
CA ARG A 173 -4.15 -16.64 8.70
C ARG A 173 -3.29 -15.37 8.70
N VAL A 174 -3.55 -14.46 7.76
CA VAL A 174 -2.77 -13.23 7.51
C VAL A 174 -1.28 -13.56 7.31
N VAL A 175 -1.02 -14.42 6.34
CA VAL A 175 0.33 -14.89 5.94
C VAL A 175 0.45 -14.88 4.42
N VAL A 176 1.67 -14.74 3.92
CA VAL A 176 1.95 -14.81 2.49
C VAL A 176 2.10 -16.27 2.06
N LYS A 177 1.44 -16.69 0.99
CA LYS A 177 1.55 -18.05 0.46
C LYS A 177 2.84 -18.20 -0.34
N ARG A 178 3.85 -18.90 0.21
CA ARG A 178 5.21 -18.90 -0.34
C ARG A 178 5.27 -19.36 -1.80
N GLN A 179 4.51 -20.39 -2.16
CA GLN A 179 4.54 -20.99 -3.50
C GLN A 179 3.94 -20.07 -4.60
N SER A 180 3.13 -19.09 -4.19
CA SER A 180 2.49 -18.14 -5.11
C SER A 180 3.38 -16.95 -5.49
N GLU A 181 4.56 -16.83 -4.88
CA GLU A 181 5.45 -15.70 -5.11
C GLU A 181 5.95 -15.66 -6.57
N ARG A 182 5.88 -14.47 -7.17
CA ARG A 182 6.29 -14.18 -8.54
C ARG A 182 6.99 -12.83 -8.60
N ILE A 183 8.01 -12.73 -9.46
CA ILE A 183 8.67 -11.46 -9.77
C ILE A 183 7.76 -10.64 -10.69
N LEU A 184 7.47 -9.40 -10.32
CA LEU A 184 6.76 -8.40 -11.14
C LEU A 184 7.73 -7.54 -11.95
N VAL A 185 8.78 -7.07 -11.29
CA VAL A 185 9.83 -6.24 -11.90
C VAL A 185 11.16 -6.90 -11.56
N PRO A 186 11.98 -7.24 -12.57
CA PRO A 186 13.25 -7.91 -12.32
C PRO A 186 14.23 -7.01 -11.58
N GLU A 187 15.25 -7.64 -11.04
CA GLU A 187 16.41 -6.99 -10.44
C GLU A 187 17.49 -6.86 -11.50
N ARG A 188 17.97 -5.64 -11.76
CA ARG A 188 19.00 -5.32 -12.79
C ARG A 188 20.25 -4.65 -12.17
N GLY A 189 20.51 -4.88 -10.89
CA GLY A 189 21.63 -4.39 -10.09
C GLY A 189 21.32 -3.22 -9.18
N THR A 190 20.28 -2.47 -9.49
CA THR A 190 19.93 -1.26 -8.75
C THR A 190 18.65 -1.44 -7.96
N ARG A 191 18.51 -0.65 -6.90
CA ARG A 191 17.27 -0.64 -6.12
C ARG A 191 16.14 -0.03 -6.96
N LEU A 192 14.94 -0.55 -6.77
CA LEU A 192 13.75 0.13 -7.27
C LEU A 192 13.37 1.26 -6.30
N GLY A 193 12.80 2.32 -6.88
CA GLY A 193 12.18 3.40 -6.13
C GLY A 193 10.95 2.94 -5.36
N ASN A 194 10.27 3.92 -4.80
CA ASN A 194 8.91 3.73 -4.30
C ASN A 194 8.00 3.38 -5.49
N PHE A 195 7.05 2.47 -5.27
CA PHE A 195 6.16 1.94 -6.28
C PHE A 195 4.70 2.29 -5.99
N GLY A 196 3.86 2.35 -7.01
CA GLY A 196 2.42 2.58 -6.87
C GLY A 196 1.63 1.41 -7.45
N MET A 197 0.37 1.30 -7.05
CA MET A 197 -0.58 0.37 -7.67
C MET A 197 -1.86 1.10 -8.05
N THR A 198 -2.45 0.73 -9.19
CA THR A 198 -3.70 1.31 -9.69
C THR A 198 -4.53 0.25 -10.40
N ASP A 199 -5.80 0.12 -10.02
CA ASP A 199 -6.78 -0.63 -10.80
C ASP A 199 -7.21 0.16 -12.02
N VAL A 200 -6.69 -0.21 -13.19
CA VAL A 200 -6.95 0.47 -14.46
C VAL A 200 -8.32 0.09 -15.01
N SER A 201 -8.64 -1.20 -14.98
CA SER A 201 -9.92 -1.75 -15.42
C SER A 201 -10.32 -2.96 -14.57
N PRO A 202 -11.51 -3.55 -14.75
CA PRO A 202 -11.82 -4.83 -14.12
C PRO A 202 -10.85 -5.95 -14.50
N THR A 203 -10.17 -5.89 -15.65
CA THR A 203 -9.27 -6.94 -16.11
C THR A 203 -7.80 -6.61 -15.92
N GLU A 204 -7.46 -5.41 -15.46
CA GLU A 204 -6.08 -4.96 -15.34
C GLU A 204 -5.80 -4.14 -14.07
N THR A 205 -4.74 -4.53 -13.37
CA THR A 205 -4.13 -3.75 -12.30
C THR A 205 -2.67 -3.47 -12.67
N TRP A 206 -2.23 -2.22 -12.58
CA TRP A 206 -0.87 -1.83 -12.96
C TRP A 206 -0.06 -1.47 -11.73
N ILE A 207 1.22 -1.87 -11.73
CA ILE A 207 2.21 -1.54 -10.72
C ILE A 207 3.31 -0.73 -11.41
N THR A 208 3.59 0.46 -10.89
CA THR A 208 4.60 1.36 -11.47
C THR A 208 5.75 1.59 -10.51
N THR A 209 6.96 1.62 -11.04
CA THR A 209 8.18 1.94 -10.28
C THR A 209 9.27 2.40 -11.24
N VAL A 210 10.42 2.79 -10.71
CA VAL A 210 11.58 3.23 -11.49
C VAL A 210 12.85 2.66 -10.87
N GLU A 211 13.85 2.40 -11.70
CA GLU A 211 15.20 2.16 -11.24
C GLU A 211 15.76 3.41 -10.56
N TRP A 212 16.35 3.25 -9.38
CA TRP A 212 17.03 4.34 -8.70
C TRP A 212 18.53 4.08 -8.68
N MET A 213 19.20 4.59 -9.72
CA MET A 213 20.60 4.37 -10.13
C MET A 213 21.66 4.67 -9.07
N GLN A 214 21.66 3.89 -7.98
CA GLN A 214 22.58 3.97 -6.87
C GLN A 214 22.93 2.57 -6.34
N PRO A 215 24.20 2.33 -5.95
CA PRO A 215 25.33 3.26 -6.04
C PRO A 215 25.85 3.40 -7.48
N VAL A 216 26.89 4.21 -7.69
CA VAL A 216 27.58 4.30 -8.99
C VAL A 216 28.07 2.91 -9.42
N GLY A 217 27.95 2.58 -10.72
CA GLY A 217 28.44 1.32 -11.30
C GLY A 217 27.43 0.18 -11.33
N VAL A 218 26.17 0.41 -10.91
CA VAL A 218 25.09 -0.60 -11.00
C VAL A 218 24.74 -1.01 -12.44
N THR A 219 25.06 -0.18 -13.42
CA THR A 219 24.86 -0.47 -14.85
C THR A 219 25.53 -1.76 -15.33
N LYS A 220 26.59 -2.23 -14.63
CA LYS A 220 27.26 -3.51 -14.93
C LYS A 220 26.35 -4.73 -14.79
N TYR A 221 25.27 -4.61 -14.02
CA TYR A 221 24.25 -5.65 -13.84
C TYR A 221 23.05 -5.47 -14.78
N GLY A 222 23.05 -4.42 -15.61
CA GLY A 222 22.07 -4.18 -16.67
C GLY A 222 21.11 -3.02 -16.43
N SER A 223 21.06 -2.39 -15.25
CA SER A 223 20.18 -1.23 -15.01
C SER A 223 20.53 -0.05 -15.92
N ASP A 224 19.52 0.67 -16.41
CA ASP A 224 19.64 1.75 -17.40
C ASP A 224 18.72 2.95 -17.08
N ASN A 225 18.25 3.05 -15.83
CA ASN A 225 17.32 4.07 -15.34
C ASN A 225 15.88 3.89 -15.89
N SER A 226 15.49 2.63 -16.12
CA SER A 226 14.17 2.27 -16.65
C SER A 226 13.01 2.66 -15.72
N VAL A 227 11.91 3.13 -16.32
CA VAL A 227 10.60 3.21 -15.68
C VAL A 227 9.82 1.95 -16.04
N PHE A 228 9.30 1.26 -15.03
CA PHE A 228 8.55 0.02 -15.20
C PHE A 228 7.05 0.23 -14.98
N VAL A 229 6.26 -0.42 -15.84
CA VAL A 229 4.81 -0.63 -15.68
C VAL A 229 4.54 -2.13 -15.76
N ALA A 230 4.50 -2.80 -14.62
CA ALA A 230 4.12 -4.21 -14.54
C ALA A 230 2.60 -4.34 -14.56
N LYS A 231 2.07 -5.08 -15.55
CA LYS A 231 0.63 -5.28 -15.72
C LYS A 231 0.21 -6.64 -15.17
N LEU A 232 -0.75 -6.63 -14.25
CA LEU A 232 -1.49 -7.82 -13.86
C LEU A 232 -2.71 -7.94 -14.76
N ILE A 233 -2.79 -9.03 -15.52
CA ILE A 233 -3.92 -9.35 -16.37
C ILE A 233 -4.77 -10.40 -15.67
N TRP A 234 -6.03 -10.05 -15.36
CA TRP A 234 -6.93 -10.92 -14.63
C TRP A 234 -7.75 -11.80 -15.59
N ASN A 235 -7.70 -13.12 -15.39
CA ASN A 235 -8.51 -14.08 -16.13
C ASN A 235 -10.02 -13.96 -15.82
N ARG A 236 -10.37 -13.27 -14.73
CA ARG A 236 -11.74 -12.93 -14.35
C ARG A 236 -11.80 -11.45 -13.99
N PRO A 237 -12.88 -10.73 -14.33
CA PRO A 237 -13.01 -9.34 -13.95
C PRO A 237 -13.01 -9.15 -12.42
N ASN A 238 -12.15 -8.25 -11.95
CA ASN A 238 -12.13 -7.74 -10.59
C ASN A 238 -13.41 -6.95 -10.31
N ARG A 239 -14.30 -7.52 -9.50
CA ARG A 239 -15.54 -6.83 -9.12
C ARG A 239 -15.31 -5.76 -8.05
N ALA A 240 -14.20 -5.80 -7.33
CA ALA A 240 -13.87 -4.82 -6.29
C ALA A 240 -13.57 -3.42 -6.90
N SER A 241 -12.92 -3.38 -8.07
CA SER A 241 -12.62 -2.12 -8.78
C SER A 241 -13.85 -1.44 -9.39
N ILE A 242 -14.97 -2.17 -9.52
CA ILE A 242 -16.25 -1.66 -10.06
C ILE A 242 -17.10 -1.02 -8.96
N VAL A 243 -17.06 -1.56 -7.74
CA VAL A 243 -17.89 -1.08 -6.61
C VAL A 243 -17.48 0.34 -6.18
N GLY A 244 -16.19 0.69 -6.27
CA GLY A 244 -15.73 2.07 -6.07
C GLY A 244 -16.20 3.05 -7.15
N ARG A 245 -16.45 2.59 -8.38
CA ARG A 245 -16.88 3.45 -9.51
C ARG A 245 -18.39 3.61 -9.66
N LYS A 246 -19.21 2.74 -9.04
CA LYS A 246 -20.68 2.89 -9.09
C LYS A 246 -21.19 4.10 -8.29
N ALA A 247 -20.41 4.61 -7.34
CA ALA A 247 -20.72 5.86 -6.65
C ALA A 247 -20.65 7.08 -7.61
N ASP A 248 -19.88 7.00 -8.70
CA ASP A 248 -19.70 8.09 -9.67
C ASP A 248 -20.71 8.06 -10.84
N ARG A 249 -21.69 7.14 -10.84
CA ARG A 249 -22.72 7.04 -11.89
C ARG A 249 -24.15 7.07 -11.37
N ALA A 250 -24.44 8.01 -10.47
CA ALA A 250 -25.78 8.60 -10.43
C ALA A 250 -25.84 9.70 -11.50
N THR A 251 -26.00 9.31 -12.77
CA THR A 251 -26.40 10.27 -13.82
C THR A 251 -27.86 10.68 -13.57
N PRO A 252 -28.19 12.00 -13.56
CA PRO A 252 -29.57 12.43 -13.60
C PRO A 252 -30.13 12.16 -15.00
N ASN A 253 -31.23 11.41 -15.07
CA ASN A 253 -32.18 11.31 -16.18
C ASN A 253 -31.67 11.76 -17.57
N SER A 254 -31.22 10.81 -18.39
CA SER A 254 -31.32 10.94 -19.84
C SER A 254 -32.08 9.74 -20.40
N LYS A 255 -33.32 10.02 -20.82
CA LYS A 255 -34.17 9.06 -21.55
C LYS A 255 -33.43 8.62 -22.83
N PRO A 256 -33.50 7.33 -23.22
CA PRO A 256 -32.94 6.89 -24.49
C PRO A 256 -33.75 7.49 -25.66
N ARG A 257 -33.05 8.13 -26.60
CA ARG A 257 -33.57 8.41 -27.94
C ARG A 257 -33.27 7.20 -28.82
N VAL A 258 -34.33 6.60 -29.36
CA VAL A 258 -34.26 5.66 -30.48
C VAL A 258 -34.08 6.48 -31.75
N VAL A 259 -33.10 6.12 -32.59
CA VAL A 259 -33.02 6.55 -33.98
C VAL A 259 -32.64 5.33 -34.82
N GLY A 260 -33.59 4.84 -35.62
CA GLY A 260 -33.32 4.22 -36.93
C GLY A 260 -33.50 5.30 -38.01
N ASN A 261 -33.07 5.15 -39.26
CA ASN A 261 -32.48 4.03 -40.00
C ASN A 261 -30.97 4.17 -40.18
#